data_AF-A0A669C7E5-F1
#
_entry.id   AF-A0A669C7E5-F1
#
_cell.length_a   1.000
_cell.length_b   1.000
_cell.length_c   1.000
_cell.angle_alpha   90.00
_cell.angle_beta   90.00
_cell.angle_gamma   90.00
#
_symmetry.space_group_name_H-M   'P 1'
#
loop_
_entity.id
_entity.type
_entity.pdbx_description
1 polymer ?
#
loop_
_entity_poly.entity_id
_entity_poly.type
_entity_poly.pdbx_seq_one_letter_code
_entity_poly.pdbx_strand_id
1 'polypeptide(L)'
;AKLVMKELARADVVKGSTAILECQVAGTGPFEITWHKDGKELKPSAKHAFSQLNDTVCLEVHKCDAVDIGEYQCTVANEVESKVFKLTLIFHSFLIEPPTFIKTIENTAIVLGKMAEFQCIVKGSPIISVQWKKDENWILEDPKIQRTFENNVATLRIPACEAIHSGKYTCQVVNEAGQDKCFKRSEFLTLLGILVPPQITEKPEVVKVTVGDPVSLDCKVTGSPELRTCTRYWGPLFRYVAKYLVLSPSLWNGRKMEPKSLVV
;
A
#
# COMPACT_ATOMS: atom_id res chain seq x y z
N ALA A 1 -24.61 -37.98 37.32
CA ALA A 1 -23.44 -37.14 36.97
C ALA A 1 -23.96 -35.82 36.37
N LYS A 2 -23.33 -34.67 36.62
CA LYS A 2 -23.78 -33.40 36.04
C LYS A 2 -22.98 -33.13 34.78
N LEU A 3 -23.63 -33.24 33.62
CA LEU A 3 -23.05 -32.77 32.36
C LEU A 3 -23.05 -31.24 32.39
N VAL A 4 -21.87 -30.65 32.20
CA VAL A 4 -21.67 -29.19 32.19
C VAL A 4 -21.03 -28.84 30.87
N MET A 5 -21.67 -27.94 30.13
CA MET A 5 -21.08 -27.29 28.96
C MET A 5 -20.68 -25.87 29.32
N LYS A 6 -19.41 -25.53 29.09
CA LYS A 6 -18.90 -24.16 29.22
C LYS A 6 -18.77 -23.57 27.82
N GLU A 7 -19.44 -22.43 27.60
CA GLU A 7 -19.29 -21.62 26.39
C GLU A 7 -17.85 -21.13 26.28
N LEU A 8 -17.19 -21.42 25.16
CA LEU A 8 -15.89 -20.87 24.83
C LEU A 8 -15.99 -20.19 23.45
N ALA A 9 -15.59 -18.91 23.46
CA ALA A 9 -15.39 -17.99 22.35
C ALA A 9 -16.58 -17.65 21.42
N ARG A 10 -16.98 -16.36 21.44
CA ARG A 10 -17.36 -15.64 20.22
C ARG A 10 -16.11 -15.53 19.34
N ALA A 11 -16.20 -15.90 18.07
CA ALA A 11 -15.09 -15.83 17.14
C ALA A 11 -15.33 -14.74 16.08
N ASP A 12 -14.50 -13.69 16.08
CA ASP A 12 -14.36 -12.79 14.92
C ASP A 12 -13.54 -13.53 13.85
N VAL A 13 -14.03 -13.69 12.61
CA VAL A 13 -13.34 -14.53 11.61
C VAL A 13 -13.05 -13.80 10.32
N VAL A 14 -11.83 -14.01 9.81
CA VAL A 14 -11.33 -13.42 8.57
C VAL A 14 -11.78 -14.27 7.39
N LYS A 15 -12.13 -13.61 6.29
CA LYS A 15 -12.43 -14.32 5.03
C LYS A 15 -11.27 -15.23 4.64
N GLY A 16 -11.57 -16.51 4.45
CA GLY A 16 -10.62 -17.54 4.05
C GLY A 16 -9.80 -18.15 5.19
N SER A 17 -9.93 -17.69 6.44
CA SER A 17 -9.28 -18.36 7.58
C SER A 17 -10.08 -19.57 8.07
N THR A 18 -9.52 -20.32 9.02
CA THR A 18 -10.25 -21.38 9.75
C THR A 18 -10.80 -20.79 11.03
N ALA A 19 -12.08 -21.03 11.30
CA ALA A 19 -12.71 -20.74 12.58
C ALA A 19 -12.71 -21.98 13.47
N ILE A 20 -12.56 -21.78 14.77
CA ILE A 20 -12.60 -22.85 15.76
C ILE A 20 -13.69 -22.51 16.78
N LEU A 21 -14.66 -23.40 16.88
CA LEU A 21 -15.74 -23.38 17.87
C LEU A 21 -15.49 -24.50 18.85
N GLU A 22 -15.34 -24.18 20.13
CA GLU A 22 -14.97 -25.14 21.15
C GLU A 22 -15.96 -25.11 22.32
N CYS A 23 -16.19 -26.27 22.93
CA CYS A 23 -16.91 -26.37 24.19
C CYS A 23 -16.33 -27.49 25.05
N GLN A 24 -16.31 -27.27 26.37
CA GLN A 24 -15.90 -28.29 27.32
C GLN A 24 -17.11 -29.11 27.77
N VAL A 25 -16.93 -30.43 27.83
CA VAL A 25 -17.92 -31.44 28.18
C VAL A 25 -17.41 -32.23 29.36
N ALA A 26 -18.06 -32.14 30.52
CA ALA A 26 -17.69 -32.90 31.71
C ALA A 26 -18.74 -33.99 32.01
N GLY A 27 -18.34 -35.24 32.23
CA GLY A 27 -19.26 -36.34 32.59
C GLY A 27 -18.68 -37.73 32.36
N THR A 28 -19.51 -38.76 32.51
CA THR A 28 -19.12 -40.15 32.20
C THR A 28 -19.54 -40.48 30.78
N GLY A 29 -18.61 -40.74 29.87
CA GLY A 29 -18.92 -41.14 28.49
C GLY A 29 -19.52 -42.56 28.39
N PRO A 30 -19.81 -43.03 27.16
CA PRO A 30 -19.53 -42.39 25.88
C PRO A 30 -20.46 -41.19 25.60
N PHE A 31 -19.94 -40.20 24.85
CA PHE A 31 -20.72 -39.04 24.42
C PHE A 31 -21.00 -39.13 22.93
N GLU A 32 -22.26 -38.92 22.55
CA GLU A 32 -22.64 -38.64 21.17
C GLU A 32 -22.68 -37.13 20.95
N ILE A 33 -21.92 -36.65 19.97
CA ILE A 33 -21.78 -35.22 19.68
C ILE A 33 -22.33 -34.95 18.28
N THR A 34 -23.25 -34.00 18.18
CA THR A 34 -23.80 -33.53 16.90
C THR A 34 -23.71 -32.02 16.81
N TRP A 35 -23.29 -31.52 15.65
CA TRP A 35 -23.19 -30.11 15.36
C TRP A 35 -24.27 -29.69 14.36
N HIS A 36 -24.88 -28.54 14.59
CA HIS A 36 -25.87 -27.96 13.69
C HIS A 36 -25.49 -26.52 13.35
N LYS A 37 -25.80 -26.08 12.13
CA LYS A 37 -25.75 -24.69 11.70
C LYS A 37 -27.14 -24.25 11.27
N ASP A 38 -27.66 -23.18 11.87
CA ASP A 38 -28.99 -22.62 11.58
C ASP A 38 -30.10 -23.70 11.58
N GLY A 39 -30.00 -24.64 12.53
CA GLY A 39 -30.92 -25.77 12.68
C GLY A 39 -30.66 -26.98 11.77
N LYS A 40 -29.69 -26.92 10.85
CA LYS A 40 -29.32 -28.03 9.97
C LYS A 40 -28.09 -28.78 10.48
N GLU A 41 -28.18 -30.10 10.60
CA GLU A 41 -27.06 -30.96 11.01
C GLU A 41 -25.88 -30.83 10.04
N LEU A 42 -24.69 -30.61 10.59
CA LEU A 42 -23.42 -30.57 9.87
C LEU A 42 -22.82 -31.96 9.78
N LYS A 43 -22.19 -32.26 8.64
CA LYS A 43 -21.48 -33.52 8.42
C LYS A 43 -19.99 -33.26 8.16
N PRO A 44 -19.11 -34.25 8.46
CA PRO A 44 -17.69 -34.10 8.21
C PRO A 44 -17.46 -33.85 6.72
N SER A 45 -16.63 -32.87 6.41
CA SER A 45 -16.34 -32.46 5.03
C SER A 45 -15.01 -31.73 4.97
N ALA A 46 -14.56 -31.36 3.76
CA ALA A 46 -13.41 -30.48 3.60
C ALA A 46 -13.63 -29.08 4.24
N LYS A 47 -14.88 -28.70 4.49
CA LYS A 47 -15.26 -27.45 5.14
C LYS A 47 -15.32 -27.61 6.67
N HIS A 48 -15.95 -28.67 7.16
CA HIS A 48 -16.21 -28.89 8.58
C HIS A 48 -15.42 -30.09 9.09
N ALA A 49 -14.49 -29.85 10.01
CA ALA A 49 -13.80 -30.91 10.74
C ALA A 49 -14.30 -30.94 12.18
N PHE A 50 -14.60 -32.13 12.68
CA PHE A 50 -14.99 -32.36 14.06
C PHE A 50 -13.86 -33.10 14.76
N SER A 51 -13.51 -32.63 15.95
CA SER A 51 -12.52 -33.30 16.78
C SER A 51 -12.95 -33.29 18.24
N GLN A 52 -12.49 -34.28 18.97
CA GLN A 52 -12.64 -34.35 20.41
C GLN A 52 -11.30 -34.68 21.02
N LEU A 53 -10.83 -33.83 21.93
CA LEU A 53 -9.60 -34.03 22.68
C LEU A 53 -9.91 -33.90 24.16
N ASN A 54 -9.78 -35.01 24.89
CA ASN A 54 -10.18 -35.12 26.30
C ASN A 54 -11.65 -34.68 26.48
N ASP A 55 -11.87 -33.70 27.34
CA ASP A 55 -13.16 -33.09 27.65
C ASP A 55 -13.50 -31.93 26.71
N THR A 56 -12.73 -31.68 25.65
CA THR A 56 -12.98 -30.56 24.72
C THR A 56 -13.47 -31.08 23.38
N VAL A 57 -14.59 -30.54 22.92
CA VAL A 57 -15.18 -30.83 21.63
C VAL A 57 -15.01 -29.61 20.74
N CYS A 58 -14.48 -29.82 19.54
CA CYS A 58 -14.17 -28.76 18.59
C CYS A 58 -14.86 -28.98 17.24
N LEU A 59 -15.34 -27.88 16.67
CA LEU A 59 -15.72 -27.74 15.27
C LEU A 59 -14.78 -26.73 14.62
N GLU A 60 -14.04 -27.18 13.62
CA GLU A 60 -13.25 -26.33 12.74
C GLU A 60 -14.02 -26.07 11.43
N VAL A 61 -14.27 -24.80 11.14
CA VAL A 61 -14.86 -24.36 9.86
C VAL A 61 -13.73 -23.76 9.01
N HIS A 62 -13.33 -24.46 7.97
CA HIS A 62 -12.22 -24.09 7.11
C HIS A 62 -12.64 -23.08 6.03
N LYS A 63 -11.72 -22.19 5.64
CA LYS A 63 -11.91 -21.23 4.55
C LYS A 63 -13.22 -20.45 4.69
N CYS A 64 -13.43 -19.83 5.84
CA CYS A 64 -14.68 -19.15 6.17
C CYS A 64 -15.07 -18.08 5.14
N ASP A 65 -16.34 -18.01 4.80
CA ASP A 65 -16.95 -17.01 3.94
C ASP A 65 -18.28 -16.51 4.51
N ALA A 66 -19.02 -15.72 3.74
CA ALA A 66 -20.26 -15.11 4.20
C ALA A 66 -21.38 -16.13 4.51
N VAL A 67 -21.38 -17.32 3.90
CA VAL A 67 -22.42 -18.33 4.15
C VAL A 67 -22.19 -19.11 5.43
N ASP A 68 -20.98 -19.02 5.99
CA ASP A 68 -20.63 -19.68 7.25
C ASP A 68 -21.09 -18.89 8.48
N ILE A 69 -21.51 -17.64 8.29
CA ILE A 69 -22.13 -16.81 9.33
C ILE A 69 -23.47 -17.41 9.73
N GLY A 70 -23.72 -17.50 11.04
CA GLY A 70 -24.96 -18.08 11.56
C GLY A 70 -24.84 -18.59 13.00
N GLU A 71 -25.86 -19.32 13.41
CA GLU A 71 -25.96 -19.95 14.72
C GLU A 71 -25.43 -21.38 14.65
N TYR A 72 -24.39 -21.69 15.43
CA TYR A 72 -23.88 -23.04 15.57
C TYR A 72 -24.34 -23.64 16.89
N GLN A 73 -24.89 -24.85 16.83
CA GLN A 73 -25.37 -25.58 18.01
C GLN A 73 -24.58 -26.87 18.19
N CYS A 74 -23.85 -26.98 19.30
CA CYS A 74 -23.29 -28.26 19.75
C CYS A 74 -24.34 -28.97 20.61
N THR A 75 -24.62 -30.23 20.28
CA THR A 75 -25.53 -31.11 21.00
C THR A 75 -24.77 -32.33 21.48
N VAL A 76 -24.75 -32.52 22.80
CA VAL A 76 -24.08 -33.65 23.45
C VAL A 76 -25.12 -34.52 24.13
N ALA A 77 -25.08 -35.82 23.87
CA ALA A 77 -25.95 -36.83 24.46
C ALA A 77 -25.14 -37.98 25.09
N ASN A 78 -25.72 -38.63 26.09
CA ASN A 78 -25.17 -39.79 26.79
C ASN A 78 -26.31 -40.76 27.12
N GLU A 79 -26.03 -42.07 27.08
CA GLU A 79 -27.00 -43.14 27.31
C GLU A 79 -27.51 -43.21 28.76
N VAL A 80 -26.71 -42.75 29.73
CA VAL A 80 -27.00 -42.95 31.16
C VAL A 80 -28.07 -41.98 31.70
N GLU A 81 -28.30 -40.85 31.02
CA GLU A 81 -29.41 -39.92 31.24
C GLU A 81 -29.63 -39.15 29.93
N SER A 82 -30.82 -39.20 29.32
CA SER A 82 -31.15 -38.47 28.08
C SER A 82 -31.18 -36.94 28.27
N LYS A 83 -30.04 -36.35 28.61
CA LYS A 83 -29.84 -34.92 28.74
C LYS A 83 -29.13 -34.41 27.50
N VAL A 84 -29.90 -33.75 26.65
CA VAL A 84 -29.39 -32.96 25.54
C VAL A 84 -28.99 -31.60 26.08
N PHE A 85 -27.70 -31.29 26.01
CA PHE A 85 -27.22 -29.94 26.26
C PHE A 85 -27.05 -29.24 24.91
N LYS A 86 -27.57 -28.02 24.81
CA LYS A 86 -27.42 -27.17 23.63
C LYS A 86 -26.57 -25.98 24.01
N LEU A 87 -25.47 -25.80 23.29
CA LEU A 87 -24.70 -24.58 23.34
C LEU A 87 -24.85 -23.88 22.00
N THR A 88 -25.45 -22.70 22.03
CA THR A 88 -25.55 -21.82 20.87
C THR A 88 -24.32 -20.92 20.85
N LEU A 89 -23.48 -21.10 19.83
CA LEU A 89 -22.40 -20.19 19.49
C LEU A 89 -22.90 -19.32 18.35
N ILE A 90 -23.02 -18.03 18.59
CA ILE A 90 -23.35 -17.10 17.52
C ILE A 90 -22.06 -16.70 16.85
N PHE A 91 -21.93 -17.09 15.59
CA PHE A 91 -20.87 -16.62 14.72
C PHE A 91 -21.17 -15.19 14.28
N HIS A 92 -21.19 -14.29 15.26
CA HIS A 92 -21.23 -12.86 15.05
C HIS A 92 -19.82 -12.43 14.75
N SER A 93 -19.53 -12.05 13.50
CA SER A 93 -18.85 -10.79 13.22
C SER A 93 -18.67 -10.59 11.73
N PHE A 94 -18.72 -9.32 11.34
CA PHE A 94 -18.46 -8.82 9.99
C PHE A 94 -17.30 -9.58 9.36
N LEU A 95 -17.50 -10.15 8.17
CA LEU A 95 -16.41 -10.69 7.37
C LEU A 95 -15.34 -9.58 7.24
N ILE A 96 -14.28 -9.63 8.05
CA ILE A 96 -13.28 -8.57 8.04
C ILE A 96 -12.41 -8.83 6.83
N GLU A 97 -12.67 -8.07 5.77
CA GLU A 97 -11.87 -8.13 4.57
C GLU A 97 -10.55 -7.41 4.84
N PRO A 98 -9.39 -8.06 4.63
CA PRO A 98 -8.09 -7.42 4.84
C PRO A 98 -7.91 -6.24 3.88
N PRO A 99 -7.11 -5.23 4.24
CA PRO A 99 -6.93 -4.05 3.42
C PRO A 99 -6.14 -4.45 2.17
N THR A 100 -6.65 -4.09 1.01
CA THR A 100 -6.04 -4.40 -0.28
C THR A 100 -6.13 -3.19 -1.19
N PHE A 101 -5.07 -2.95 -1.97
CA PHE A 101 -5.06 -1.85 -2.92
C PHE A 101 -5.87 -2.20 -4.17
N ILE A 102 -6.85 -1.36 -4.51
CA ILE A 102 -7.54 -1.37 -5.80
C ILE A 102 -6.72 -0.57 -6.82
N LYS A 103 -6.29 0.62 -6.41
CA LYS A 103 -5.44 1.51 -7.22
C LYS A 103 -4.18 1.81 -6.44
N THR A 104 -3.05 1.64 -7.12
CA THR A 104 -1.72 1.82 -6.57
C THR A 104 -1.11 3.13 -7.06
N ILE A 105 0.04 3.48 -6.50
CA ILE A 105 0.76 4.72 -6.83
C ILE A 105 1.75 4.41 -7.96
N GLU A 106 1.97 5.33 -8.88
CA GLU A 106 2.94 5.15 -9.98
C GLU A 106 4.21 5.97 -9.74
N ASN A 107 5.32 5.47 -10.28
CA ASN A 107 6.59 6.21 -10.26
C ASN A 107 6.39 7.55 -10.98
N THR A 108 6.82 8.63 -10.34
CA THR A 108 6.57 9.97 -10.85
C THR A 108 7.83 10.82 -10.76
N ALA A 109 8.04 11.70 -11.75
CA ALA A 109 9.07 12.73 -11.73
C ALA A 109 8.41 14.12 -11.70
N ILE A 110 8.73 14.93 -10.69
CA ILE A 110 8.13 16.25 -10.45
C ILE A 110 9.19 17.33 -10.53
N VAL A 111 8.87 18.45 -11.16
CA VAL A 111 9.78 19.61 -11.23
C VAL A 111 9.90 20.27 -9.86
N LEU A 112 11.12 20.69 -9.49
CA LEU A 112 11.40 21.40 -8.25
C LEU A 112 10.45 22.60 -8.05
N GLY A 113 9.91 22.73 -6.84
CA GLY A 113 8.92 23.72 -6.46
C GLY A 113 7.48 23.43 -6.91
N LYS A 114 7.23 22.37 -7.69
CA LYS A 114 5.87 21.92 -8.05
C LYS A 114 5.32 20.93 -7.02
N MET A 115 4.01 20.72 -7.08
CA MET A 115 3.29 19.80 -6.21
C MET A 115 3.49 18.35 -6.66
N ALA A 116 3.77 17.46 -5.71
CA ALA A 116 3.62 16.01 -5.88
C ALA A 116 2.37 15.54 -5.14
N GLU A 117 1.64 14.60 -5.73
CA GLU A 117 0.48 13.96 -5.11
C GLU A 117 0.49 12.47 -5.42
N PHE A 118 0.43 11.66 -4.37
CA PHE A 118 0.26 10.22 -4.43
C PHE A 118 -1.11 9.87 -3.91
N GLN A 119 -1.85 9.09 -4.70
CA GLN A 119 -3.19 8.66 -4.35
C GLN A 119 -3.33 7.16 -4.59
N CYS A 120 -3.81 6.45 -3.58
CA CYS A 120 -4.18 5.04 -3.69
C CYS A 120 -5.60 4.81 -3.17
N ILE A 121 -6.27 3.82 -3.77
CA ILE A 121 -7.62 3.42 -3.38
C ILE A 121 -7.52 2.07 -2.71
N VAL A 122 -8.07 1.97 -1.51
CA VAL A 122 -8.01 0.78 -0.66
C VAL A 122 -9.40 0.16 -0.58
N LYS A 123 -9.50 -1.15 -0.46
CA LYS A 123 -10.71 -1.84 -0.01
C LYS A 123 -10.39 -2.66 1.22
N GLY A 124 -11.39 -2.97 2.02
CA GLY A 124 -11.27 -3.75 3.24
C GLY A 124 -12.32 -3.30 4.24
N SER A 125 -12.50 -4.06 5.30
CA SER A 125 -13.43 -3.70 6.37
C SER A 125 -12.84 -2.59 7.24
N PRO A 126 -13.64 -1.58 7.65
CA PRO A 126 -13.19 -0.55 8.58
C PRO A 126 -12.96 -1.14 9.99
N ILE A 127 -12.14 -0.53 10.85
CA ILE A 127 -11.42 0.75 10.65
C ILE A 127 -10.04 0.48 10.03
N ILE A 128 -9.76 1.12 8.88
CA ILE A 128 -8.47 1.03 8.20
C ILE A 128 -7.58 2.20 8.64
N SER A 129 -6.36 1.88 9.07
CA SER A 129 -5.29 2.83 9.36
C SER A 129 -4.33 2.93 8.17
N VAL A 130 -3.87 4.15 7.86
CA VAL A 130 -2.93 4.42 6.76
C VAL A 130 -1.69 5.12 7.30
N GLN A 131 -0.52 4.62 6.91
CA GLN A 131 0.77 5.16 7.29
C GLN A 131 1.68 5.26 6.07
N TRP A 132 2.59 6.23 6.06
CA TRP A 132 3.49 6.46 4.94
C TRP A 132 4.95 6.39 5.40
N LYS A 133 5.81 5.82 4.56
CA LYS A 133 7.26 5.81 4.75
C LYS A 133 7.95 6.50 3.59
N LYS A 134 9.06 7.18 3.86
CA LYS A 134 10.05 7.63 2.89
C LYS A 134 11.39 6.98 3.22
N ASP A 135 11.97 6.25 2.26
CA ASP A 135 13.25 5.56 2.40
C ASP A 135 13.31 4.74 3.71
N GLU A 136 12.27 3.91 3.92
CA GLU A 136 12.04 3.07 5.12
C GLU A 136 11.76 3.80 6.44
N ASN A 137 11.81 5.14 6.46
CA ASN A 137 11.51 5.94 7.64
C ASN A 137 10.05 6.42 7.64
N TRP A 138 9.39 6.33 8.79
CA TRP A 138 8.00 6.79 8.94
C TRP A 138 7.89 8.31 8.79
N ILE A 139 6.97 8.73 7.94
CA ILE A 139 6.55 10.13 7.85
C ILE A 139 5.55 10.32 8.99
N LEU A 140 5.98 10.87 10.13
CA LEU A 140 5.15 11.03 11.33
C LEU A 140 4.43 12.37 11.35
N GLU A 141 5.18 13.46 11.33
CA GLU A 141 4.69 14.84 11.29
C GLU A 141 5.66 15.68 10.47
N ASP A 142 5.22 16.13 9.30
CA ASP A 142 5.97 17.05 8.47
C ASP A 142 5.00 18.12 7.98
N PRO A 143 5.16 19.41 8.38
CA PRO A 143 4.25 20.47 7.98
C PRO A 143 4.25 20.72 6.46
N LYS A 144 5.27 20.27 5.74
CA LYS A 144 5.36 20.35 4.28
C LYS A 144 4.68 19.18 3.58
N ILE A 145 4.25 18.14 4.31
CA ILE A 145 3.63 16.95 3.75
C ILE A 145 2.23 16.75 4.35
N GLN A 146 1.22 16.84 3.50
CA GLN A 146 -0.18 16.62 3.86
C GLN A 146 -0.55 15.16 3.62
N ARG A 147 -1.24 14.54 4.58
CA ARG A 147 -1.73 13.15 4.49
C ARG A 147 -3.20 13.13 4.83
N THR A 148 -4.01 12.47 4.01
CA THR A 148 -5.43 12.26 4.27
C THR A 148 -5.84 10.82 3.95
N PHE A 149 -6.90 10.36 4.60
CA PHE A 149 -7.56 9.11 4.26
C PHE A 149 -9.07 9.29 4.39
N GLU A 150 -9.73 9.46 3.25
CA GLU A 150 -11.17 9.77 3.18
C GLU A 150 -11.81 8.91 2.09
N ASN A 151 -12.98 8.33 2.37
CA ASN A 151 -13.71 7.50 1.41
C ASN A 151 -12.86 6.38 0.78
N ASN A 152 -12.00 5.75 1.60
CA ASN A 152 -11.02 4.74 1.20
C ASN A 152 -9.93 5.22 0.21
N VAL A 153 -9.74 6.52 0.09
CA VAL A 153 -8.70 7.14 -0.73
C VAL A 153 -7.61 7.68 0.19
N ALA A 154 -6.43 7.06 0.15
CA ALA A 154 -5.26 7.50 0.86
C ALA A 154 -4.45 8.46 -0.02
N THR A 155 -4.19 9.66 0.48
CA THR A 155 -3.49 10.71 -0.26
C THR A 155 -2.27 11.18 0.53
N LEU A 156 -1.12 11.30 -0.14
CA LEU A 156 0.06 12.02 0.34
C LEU A 156 0.38 13.14 -0.65
N ARG A 157 0.39 14.38 -0.17
CA ARG A 157 0.62 15.57 -0.99
C ARG A 157 1.78 16.38 -0.44
N ILE A 158 2.68 16.77 -1.34
CA ILE A 158 3.82 17.65 -1.07
C ILE A 158 3.59 18.92 -1.91
N PRO A 159 3.08 20.03 -1.34
CA PRO A 159 2.69 21.22 -2.10
C PRO A 159 3.82 21.86 -2.91
N ALA A 160 5.05 21.83 -2.36
CA ALA A 160 6.25 22.35 -3.00
C ALA A 160 7.41 21.37 -2.84
N CYS A 161 7.78 20.69 -3.92
CA CYS A 161 8.86 19.71 -3.90
C CYS A 161 10.25 20.35 -3.81
N GLU A 162 11.09 19.79 -2.93
CA GLU A 162 12.51 20.12 -2.74
C GLU A 162 13.34 18.87 -3.07
N ALA A 163 14.65 19.02 -3.28
CA ALA A 163 15.53 17.90 -3.61
C ALA A 163 15.46 16.76 -2.57
N ILE A 164 15.30 17.11 -1.29
CA ILE A 164 15.16 16.16 -0.17
C ILE A 164 13.90 15.29 -0.24
N HIS A 165 12.89 15.70 -1.01
CA HIS A 165 11.66 14.93 -1.21
C HIS A 165 11.82 13.83 -2.25
N SER A 166 12.95 13.77 -2.98
CA SER A 166 13.24 12.60 -3.81
C SER A 166 13.45 11.35 -2.95
N GLY A 167 13.02 10.20 -3.45
CA GLY A 167 13.20 8.92 -2.74
C GLY A 167 12.08 7.92 -2.98
N LYS A 168 12.12 6.85 -2.20
CA LYS A 168 11.17 5.74 -2.23
C LYS A 168 10.05 5.99 -1.22
N TYR A 169 8.81 6.03 -1.67
CA TYR A 169 7.64 6.20 -0.83
C TYR A 169 6.86 4.89 -0.72
N THR A 170 6.50 4.50 0.49
CA THR A 170 5.68 3.32 0.76
C THR A 170 4.39 3.74 1.46
N CYS A 171 3.24 3.42 0.87
CA CYS A 171 1.95 3.51 1.55
C CYS A 171 1.66 2.17 2.21
N GLN A 172 1.45 2.19 3.53
CA GLN A 172 1.09 1.04 4.33
C GLN A 172 -0.34 1.20 4.85
N VAL A 173 -1.15 0.16 4.67
CA VAL A 173 -2.53 0.12 5.15
C VAL A 173 -2.74 -1.08 6.06
N VAL A 174 -3.48 -0.87 7.15
CA VAL A 174 -3.67 -1.86 8.22
C VAL A 174 -5.11 -1.86 8.69
N ASN A 175 -5.71 -3.02 8.92
CA ASN A 175 -6.92 -3.16 9.74
C ASN A 175 -6.78 -4.32 10.74
N GLU A 176 -7.64 -4.32 11.76
CA GLU A 176 -7.79 -5.46 12.68
C GLU A 176 -8.54 -6.58 11.97
N ALA A 177 -7.85 -7.55 11.40
CA ALA A 177 -8.45 -8.71 10.73
C ALA A 177 -7.93 -10.00 11.36
N GLY A 178 -8.72 -10.63 12.24
CA GLY A 178 -8.34 -11.89 12.88
C GLY A 178 -9.18 -12.27 14.09
N GLN A 179 -9.12 -13.54 14.47
CA GLN A 179 -9.70 -14.12 15.69
C GLN A 179 -9.01 -13.63 16.98
N ASP A 180 -7.80 -13.05 16.86
CA ASP A 180 -6.99 -12.51 17.95
C ASP A 180 -6.64 -11.00 17.77
N LYS A 181 -7.46 -10.22 17.05
CA LYS A 181 -7.09 -8.84 16.64
C LYS A 181 -5.73 -8.77 15.94
N CYS A 182 -5.45 -9.75 15.09
CA CYS A 182 -4.23 -9.77 14.31
C CYS A 182 -4.29 -8.66 13.25
N PHE A 183 -3.32 -7.76 13.23
CA PHE A 183 -3.29 -6.68 12.24
C PHE A 183 -2.81 -7.22 10.89
N LYS A 184 -3.63 -7.09 9.84
CA LYS A 184 -3.22 -7.41 8.47
C LYS A 184 -2.71 -6.17 7.76
N ARG A 185 -1.60 -6.31 7.06
CA ARG A 185 -0.88 -5.20 6.42
C ARG A 185 -0.79 -5.42 4.91
N SER A 186 -1.00 -4.36 4.15
CA SER A 186 -0.61 -4.27 2.74
C SER A 186 0.28 -3.05 2.55
N GLU A 187 1.32 -3.19 1.72
CA GLU A 187 2.26 -2.12 1.41
C GLU A 187 2.37 -1.96 -0.12
N PHE A 188 2.45 -0.71 -0.58
CA PHE A 188 2.74 -0.40 -1.98
C PHE A 188 3.82 0.68 -2.08
N LEU A 189 4.74 0.51 -3.03
CA LEU A 189 5.98 1.27 -3.19
C LEU A 189 5.97 2.08 -4.48
N THR A 190 6.38 3.34 -4.41
CA THR A 190 6.64 4.20 -5.58
C THR A 190 7.96 4.97 -5.45
N LEU A 191 8.49 5.45 -6.57
CA LEU A 191 9.66 6.33 -6.63
C LEU A 191 9.25 7.76 -7.01
N LEU A 192 9.75 8.73 -6.25
CA LEU A 192 9.66 10.16 -6.57
C LEU A 192 11.02 10.69 -7.05
N GLY A 193 11.09 11.07 -8.32
CA GLY A 193 12.21 11.83 -8.87
C GLY A 193 11.94 13.34 -8.82
N ILE A 194 12.93 14.15 -8.44
CA ILE A 194 12.83 15.61 -8.51
C ILE A 194 13.68 16.13 -9.68
N LEU A 195 13.01 16.79 -10.63
CA LEU A 195 13.60 17.38 -11.82
C LEU A 195 13.96 18.84 -11.55
N VAL A 196 15.22 19.19 -11.76
CA VAL A 196 15.72 20.55 -11.65
C VAL A 196 15.84 21.11 -13.07
N PRO A 197 15.12 22.19 -13.41
CA PRO A 197 15.20 22.75 -14.74
C PRO A 197 16.63 23.23 -15.03
N PRO A 198 17.08 23.18 -16.29
CA PRO A 198 18.41 23.64 -16.65
C PRO A 198 18.57 25.14 -16.38
N GLN A 199 19.64 25.52 -15.69
CA GLN A 199 19.98 26.90 -15.36
C GLN A 199 21.45 27.17 -15.66
N ILE A 200 21.77 28.37 -16.18
CA ILE A 200 23.15 28.83 -16.33
C ILE A 200 23.57 29.45 -15.00
N THR A 201 24.52 28.84 -14.32
CA THR A 201 25.04 29.30 -13.03
C THR A 201 26.20 30.27 -13.19
N GLU A 202 27.02 30.07 -14.23
CA GLU A 202 28.11 30.99 -14.56
C GLU A 202 28.00 31.36 -16.04
N LYS A 203 27.79 32.66 -16.27
CA LYS A 203 27.76 33.23 -17.61
C LYS A 203 29.18 33.30 -18.16
N PRO A 204 29.36 33.16 -19.48
CA PRO A 204 30.67 33.36 -20.08
C PRO A 204 31.13 34.80 -19.88
N GLU A 205 32.42 34.97 -19.60
CA GLU A 205 33.04 36.28 -19.51
C GLU A 205 33.13 36.92 -20.90
N VAL A 206 33.09 38.26 -20.93
CA VAL A 206 33.29 39.02 -22.16
C VAL A 206 34.78 39.02 -22.48
N VAL A 207 35.17 38.34 -23.57
CA VAL A 207 36.57 38.23 -24.01
C VAL A 207 36.79 39.12 -25.24
N LYS A 208 37.79 40.00 -25.17
CA LYS A 208 38.29 40.74 -26.34
C LYS A 208 39.30 39.87 -27.08
N VAL A 209 39.13 39.73 -28.39
CA VAL A 209 39.94 38.82 -29.22
C VAL A 209 40.48 39.54 -30.44
N THR A 210 41.66 39.11 -30.90
CA THR A 210 42.27 39.61 -32.13
C THR A 210 41.78 38.78 -33.32
N VAL A 211 41.66 39.41 -34.49
CA VAL A 211 41.24 38.73 -35.72
C VAL A 211 42.19 37.58 -36.05
N GLY A 212 41.64 36.37 -36.15
CA GLY A 212 42.38 35.14 -36.46
C GLY A 212 42.63 34.22 -35.26
N ASP A 213 42.50 34.74 -34.03
CA ASP A 213 42.72 33.95 -32.82
C ASP A 213 41.48 33.12 -32.45
N PRO A 214 41.64 31.85 -32.04
CA PRO A 214 40.54 31.04 -31.53
C PRO A 214 40.08 31.53 -30.16
N VAL A 215 38.77 31.51 -29.91
CA VAL A 215 38.17 31.83 -28.61
C VAL A 215 37.25 30.72 -28.13
N SER A 216 37.31 30.42 -26.83
CA SER A 216 36.37 29.55 -26.14
C SER A 216 35.53 30.39 -25.17
N LEU A 217 34.21 30.21 -25.21
CA LEU A 217 33.29 30.78 -24.23
C LEU A 217 32.70 29.64 -23.42
N ASP A 218 33.14 29.54 -22.17
CA ASP A 218 32.68 28.53 -21.25
C ASP A 218 31.55 29.07 -20.38
N CYS A 219 30.53 28.26 -20.16
CA CYS A 219 29.47 28.53 -19.20
C CYS A 219 29.25 27.31 -18.32
N LYS A 220 28.89 27.52 -17.06
CA LYS A 220 28.48 26.43 -16.18
C LYS A 220 26.96 26.36 -16.13
N VAL A 221 26.45 25.14 -16.20
CA VAL A 221 25.03 24.85 -16.18
C VAL A 221 24.72 23.77 -15.17
N THR A 222 23.54 23.85 -14.57
CA THR A 222 22.99 22.85 -13.64
C THR A 222 21.61 22.42 -14.11
N GLY A 223 21.16 21.23 -13.70
CA GLY A 223 19.85 20.67 -14.06
C GLY A 223 19.80 19.16 -13.84
N SER A 224 18.61 18.58 -13.73
CA SER A 224 18.40 17.13 -13.65
C SER A 224 17.26 16.66 -14.59
N PRO A 225 17.37 15.47 -15.22
CA PRO A 225 18.54 14.57 -15.22
C PRO A 225 19.76 15.20 -15.92
N GLU A 226 20.92 14.53 -15.87
CA GLU A 226 22.18 15.07 -16.42
C GLU A 226 22.00 15.66 -17.82
N LEU A 227 22.46 16.90 -17.98
CA LEU A 227 22.30 17.65 -19.20
C LEU A 227 23.27 17.14 -20.28
N ARG A 228 22.74 16.79 -21.46
CA ARG A 228 23.58 16.47 -22.63
C ARG A 228 23.99 17.77 -23.32
N THR A 229 25.29 17.98 -23.47
CA THR A 229 25.84 19.12 -24.22
C THR A 229 26.02 18.74 -25.69
N CYS A 230 25.63 19.62 -26.61
CA CYS A 230 25.91 19.47 -28.04
C CYS A 230 26.74 20.65 -28.53
N THR A 231 27.86 20.35 -29.18
CA THR A 231 28.69 21.35 -29.85
C THR A 231 28.14 21.60 -31.24
N ARG A 232 27.77 22.84 -31.58
CA ARG A 232 27.36 23.19 -32.96
C ARG A 232 28.37 24.16 -33.57
N TYR A 233 28.93 23.75 -34.70
CA TYR A 233 29.82 24.60 -35.50
C TYR A 233 28.97 25.49 -36.41
N TRP A 234 29.19 26.81 -36.35
CA TRP A 234 28.68 27.72 -37.36
C TRP A 234 29.72 27.84 -38.49
N GLY A 235 29.23 27.91 -39.74
CA GLY A 235 30.03 27.74 -40.96
C GLY A 235 31.05 28.86 -41.27
N PRO A 236 31.67 28.81 -42.47
CA PRO A 236 33.05 29.24 -42.73
C PRO A 236 33.37 30.75 -42.65
N LEU A 237 32.38 31.62 -42.42
CA LEU A 237 32.60 33.07 -42.21
C LEU A 237 32.75 33.46 -40.73
N PHE A 238 32.46 32.53 -39.82
CA PHE A 238 32.53 32.73 -38.39
C PHE A 238 33.02 31.42 -37.79
N ARG A 239 34.34 31.28 -37.55
CA ARG A 239 34.88 30.15 -36.76
C ARG A 239 34.52 30.34 -35.28
N TYR A 240 33.23 30.29 -34.96
CA TYR A 240 32.73 30.29 -33.60
C TYR A 240 32.25 28.88 -33.26
N VAL A 241 32.81 28.32 -32.20
CA VAL A 241 32.34 27.08 -31.59
C VAL A 241 31.44 27.50 -30.42
N ALA A 242 30.12 27.35 -30.59
CA ALA A 242 29.18 27.52 -29.49
C ALA A 242 28.66 26.14 -29.07
N LYS A 243 28.88 25.76 -27.81
CA LYS A 243 28.22 24.61 -27.19
C LYS A 243 26.81 25.03 -26.78
N TYR A 244 25.80 24.39 -27.35
CA TYR A 244 24.40 24.57 -26.93
C TYR A 244 23.94 23.35 -26.12
N LEU A 245 23.02 23.59 -25.20
CA LEU A 245 22.27 22.53 -24.53
C LEU A 245 21.09 22.13 -25.42
N VAL A 246 21.04 20.86 -25.83
CA VAL A 246 19.85 20.31 -26.49
C VAL A 246 18.91 19.81 -25.40
N LEU A 247 17.87 20.60 -25.11
CA LEU A 247 16.69 20.12 -24.40
C LEU A 247 16.09 18.97 -25.22
N SER A 248 15.59 17.94 -24.54
CA SER A 248 15.14 16.66 -25.12
C SER A 248 14.51 16.76 -26.53
N PRO A 249 14.79 15.79 -27.44
CA PRO A 249 14.34 15.84 -28.84
C PRO A 249 12.83 16.05 -29.05
N SER A 250 12.01 15.74 -28.04
CA SER A 250 10.55 15.83 -28.06
C SER A 250 9.96 17.25 -27.96
N LEU A 251 10.76 18.29 -27.69
CA LEU A 251 10.28 19.69 -27.57
C LEU A 251 10.75 20.63 -28.68
N TRP A 252 11.55 20.16 -29.65
CA TRP A 252 12.13 21.01 -30.68
C TRP A 252 11.27 21.10 -31.94
N ASN A 253 10.36 22.08 -31.96
CA ASN A 253 9.43 22.34 -33.07
C ASN A 253 10.06 23.11 -34.27
N GLY A 254 11.33 22.85 -34.60
CA GLY A 254 11.97 23.30 -35.83
C GLY A 254 12.06 24.83 -36.08
N ARG A 255 11.64 25.69 -35.14
CA ARG A 255 11.75 27.14 -35.30
C ARG A 255 13.16 27.59 -34.98
N LYS A 256 13.80 28.23 -35.97
CA LYS A 256 15.02 29.03 -35.81
C LYS A 256 14.85 29.93 -34.58
N MET A 257 15.74 29.79 -33.60
CA MET A 257 15.98 30.87 -32.64
C MET A 257 16.63 32.00 -33.42
N GLU A 258 15.90 33.09 -33.62
CA GLU A 258 16.50 34.34 -34.07
C GLU A 258 17.47 34.83 -33.00
N PRO A 259 18.68 35.27 -33.38
CA PRO A 259 19.63 35.83 -32.44
C PRO A 259 19.06 37.15 -31.91
N LYS A 260 18.41 37.11 -30.75
CA LYS A 260 18.13 38.32 -29.99
C LYS A 260 19.45 38.84 -29.43
N SER A 261 20.08 39.70 -30.23
CA SER A 261 21.01 40.76 -29.84
C SER A 261 22.10 40.34 -28.85
N LEU A 262 23.21 39.80 -29.38
CA LEU A 262 24.52 40.05 -28.79
C LEU A 262 24.93 41.47 -29.23
N VAL A 263 24.82 42.42 -28.31
CA VAL A 263 25.43 43.74 -28.50
C VAL A 263 26.93 43.56 -28.31
N VAL A 264 27.70 43.89 -29.35
CA VAL A 264 29.17 43.99 -29.37
C VAL A 264 29.59 45.24 -28.60
#